data_AF-A0A8S3YP29-F1
#
_entry.id   AF-A0A8S3YP29-F1
#
_cell.length_a   1.000
_cell.length_b   1.000
_cell.length_c   1.000
_cell.angle_alpha   90.00
_cell.angle_beta   90.00
_cell.angle_gamma   90.00
#
_symmetry.space_group_name_H-M   'P 1'
#
loop_
_entity.id
_entity.type
_entity.pdbx_description
1 polymer ?
#
loop_
_entity_poly.entity_id
_entity_poly.type
_entity_poly.pdbx_seq_one_letter_code
_entity_poly.pdbx_strand_id
1 'polypeptide(L)' 'VLTAAHCVINKNPERLRVLAGVLNLGRAPNNYKQTIGVSSFVTHEGYTGTFPGLANDIAIITLKKNVTFNNNVK' A
#
# COMPACT_ATOMS: atom_id res chain seq x y z
N VAL A 1 -3.47 1.61 -4.96
CA VAL A 1 -2.63 0.44 -4.60
C VAL A 1 -3.50 -0.56 -3.86
N LEU A 2 -3.53 -1.81 -4.28
CA LEU A 2 -4.33 -2.88 -3.64
C LEU A 2 -3.53 -3.56 -2.53
N THR A 3 -4.17 -3.88 -1.40
CA THR A 3 -3.57 -4.60 -0.27
C THR A 3 -4.64 -5.31 0.56
N ALA A 4 -4.25 -5.95 1.66
CA ALA A 4 -5.15 -6.55 2.64
C ALA A 4 -5.67 -5.49 3.64
N ALA A 5 -6.89 -5.66 4.14
CA ALA A 5 -7.47 -4.75 5.12
C ALA A 5 -6.71 -4.80 6.45
N HIS A 6 -6.29 -5.98 6.89
CA HIS A 6 -5.52 -6.13 8.14
C HIS A 6 -4.16 -5.40 8.10
N CYS A 7 -3.62 -5.11 6.90
CA CYS A 7 -2.36 -4.38 6.76
C CYS A 7 -2.50 -2.90 7.15
N VAL A 8 -3.68 -2.32 6.92
CA VAL A 8 -3.93 -0.88 7.03
C VAL A 8 -4.91 -0.51 8.13
N ILE A 9 -5.77 -1.43 8.55
CA ILE A 9 -6.73 -1.16 9.62
C ILE A 9 -5.99 -0.69 10.90
N ASN A 10 -6.54 0.33 11.54
CA ASN A 10 -5.96 0.98 12.72
C ASN A 10 -4.56 1.60 12.51
N LYS A 11 -4.11 1.81 11.27
CA LYS A 11 -2.89 2.58 10.96
C LYS A 11 -3.22 4.03 10.65
N ASN A 12 -2.29 4.93 10.93
CA ASN A 12 -2.38 6.32 10.50
C ASN A 12 -1.78 6.46 9.08
N PRO A 13 -2.54 6.92 8.06
CA PRO A 13 -2.04 7.17 6.71
C PRO A 13 -0.73 7.98 6.65
N GLU A 14 -0.57 8.99 7.50
CA GLU A 14 0.62 9.86 7.55
C GLU A 14 1.90 9.12 7.96
N ARG A 15 1.77 7.96 8.61
CA ARG A 15 2.89 7.10 9.01
C ARG A 15 3.19 6.01 7.96
N LEU A 16 2.45 5.97 6.87
CA LEU A 16 2.58 4.98 5.81
C LEU A 16 3.17 5.58 4.53
N ARG A 17 3.90 4.74 3.81
CA ARG A 17 4.45 5.03 2.48
C ARG A 17 4.42 3.78 1.62
N VAL A 18 4.24 3.96 0.32
CA VAL A 18 4.37 2.91 -0.69
C VAL A 18 5.72 3.08 -1.37
N LEU A 19 6.46 1.97 -1.46
CA LEU A 19 7.68 1.87 -2.25
C LEU A 19 7.34 1.08 -3.52
N ALA A 20 7.35 1.73 -4.67
CA ALA A 20 7.11 1.12 -5.98
C ALA A 20 8.42 0.98 -6.77
N GLY A 21 8.52 -0.03 -7.64
CA GLY A 21 9.68 -0.26 -8.52
C GLY A 21 10.94 -0.80 -7.80
N VAL A 22 10.80 -1.27 -6.56
CA VAL A 22 11.90 -1.80 -5.75
C VAL A 22 12.21 -3.24 -6.14
N LEU A 23 13.48 -3.53 -6.39
CA LEU A 23 13.99 -4.89 -6.63
C LEU A 23 14.81 -5.44 -5.46
N ASN A 24 15.37 -4.56 -4.63
CA ASN A 24 16.15 -4.94 -3.46
C ASN A 24 15.90 -3.94 -2.32
N LEU A 25 15.58 -4.45 -1.13
CA LEU A 25 15.25 -3.63 0.04
C LEU A 25 16.48 -3.19 0.85
N GLY A 26 17.60 -3.92 0.75
CA GLY A 26 18.81 -3.72 1.56
C GLY A 26 19.95 -3.02 0.82
N ARG A 27 19.80 -2.70 -0.47
CA ARG A 27 20.80 -2.00 -1.29
C ARG A 27 20.34 -0.60 -1.65
N ALA A 28 21.27 0.20 -2.20
CA ALA A 28 20.96 1.51 -2.75
C ALA A 28 19.78 1.41 -3.76
N PRO A 29 18.88 2.39 -3.77
CA PRO A 29 17.77 2.46 -4.73
C PRO A 29 18.26 2.29 -6.17
N ASN A 30 17.53 1.51 -6.97
CA ASN A 30 17.65 1.63 -8.43
C ASN A 30 17.01 2.95 -8.90
N ASN A 31 17.25 3.32 -10.16
CA ASN A 31 16.72 4.56 -10.75
C ASN A 31 15.19 4.57 -10.91
N TYR A 32 14.50 3.46 -10.63
CA TYR A 32 13.06 3.30 -10.80
C TYR A 32 12.28 3.28 -9.48
N LYS A 33 12.97 3.25 -8.33
CA LYS A 33 12.33 3.27 -7.00
C LYS A 33 11.60 4.59 -6.83
N GLN A 34 10.34 4.51 -6.46
CA GLN A 34 9.53 5.66 -6.07
C GLN A 34 9.03 5.45 -4.64
N THR A 35 9.18 6.48 -3.80
CA THR A 35 8.64 6.49 -2.44
C THR A 35 7.53 7.53 -2.39
N ILE A 36 6.29 7.08 -2.18
CA ILE A 36 5.10 7.93 -2.21
C ILE A 36 4.38 7.79 -0.87
N GLY A 37 4.02 8.92 -0.26
CA GLY A 37 3.20 8.93 0.95
C GLY A 37 1.77 8.44 0.69
N VAL A 38 1.12 7.91 1.71
CA VAL A 38 -0.28 7.52 1.65
C VAL A 38 -1.18 8.70 2.02
N SER A 39 -2.20 8.98 1.19
CA SER A 39 -3.19 10.02 1.48
C SER A 39 -4.32 9.47 2.33
N SER A 40 -4.85 8.31 1.95
CA SER A 40 -5.92 7.62 2.65
C SER A 40 -5.93 6.14 2.25
N PHE A 41 -6.73 5.35 2.95
CA PHE A 41 -7.06 4.00 2.54
C PHE A 41 -8.52 3.71 2.88
N VAL A 42 -9.12 2.78 2.15
CA VAL A 42 -10.47 2.26 2.38
C VAL A 42 -10.37 0.75 2.47
N THR A 43 -10.87 0.18 3.57
CA THR A 43 -11.07 -1.26 3.72
C THR A 43 -12.43 -1.65 3.16
N HIS A 44 -12.59 -2.89 2.72
CA HIS A 44 -13.90 -3.41 2.32
C HIS A 44 -14.92 -3.25 3.45
N GLU A 45 -16.14 -2.84 3.13
CA GLU A 45 -17.21 -2.57 4.12
C GLU A 45 -17.59 -3.81 4.94
N GLY A 46 -17.55 -4.99 4.32
CA GLY A 46 -17.76 -6.27 4.99
C GLY A 46 -16.56 -6.81 5.78
N TYR A 47 -15.46 -6.06 5.92
CA TYR A 47 -14.32 -6.50 6.73
C TYR A 47 -14.59 -6.24 8.21
N THR A 48 -14.73 -7.32 8.99
CA THR A 48 -15.04 -7.23 10.43
C THR A 48 -13.82 -7.35 11.33
N GLY A 49 -12.65 -7.75 10.78
CA GLY A 49 -11.42 -7.96 11.54
C GLY A 49 -11.48 -9.08 12.58
N THR A 50 -12.54 -9.89 12.59
CA THR A 50 -12.75 -10.99 13.54
C THR A 50 -12.34 -12.34 12.96
N PHE A 51 -11.70 -13.15 13.81
CA PHE A 51 -11.43 -14.57 13.52
C PHE A 51 -12.63 -15.44 13.94
N PRO A 52 -12.85 -16.60 13.29
CA PRO A 52 -12.04 -17.15 12.20
C PRO A 52 -12.53 -16.67 10.82
N GLY A 53 -11.59 -16.26 9.95
CA GLY A 53 -11.86 -16.16 8.52
C GLY A 53 -11.40 -14.90 7.80
N LEU A 54 -11.10 -13.79 8.51
CA LEU A 54 -10.69 -12.51 7.90
C LEU A 54 -11.46 -12.23 6.59
N ALA A 55 -12.78 -12.41 6.61
CA ALA A 55 -13.59 -12.25 5.41
C ALA A 55 -13.43 -10.83 4.88
N ASN A 56 -13.36 -10.69 3.56
CA ASN A 56 -13.19 -9.40 2.89
C ASN A 56 -11.91 -8.66 3.32
N ASP A 57 -10.81 -9.39 3.56
CA ASP A 57 -9.50 -8.81 3.89
C ASP A 57 -8.83 -8.14 2.67
N ILE A 58 -9.43 -7.04 2.23
CA ILE A 58 -9.03 -6.27 1.05
C ILE A 58 -9.18 -4.77 1.33
N ALA A 59 -8.22 -3.99 0.85
CA ALA A 59 -8.22 -2.54 0.98
C ALA A 59 -7.53 -1.86 -0.21
N ILE A 60 -7.96 -0.63 -0.48
CA ILE A 60 -7.36 0.26 -1.48
C ILE A 60 -6.67 1.41 -0.77
N ILE A 61 -5.40 1.62 -1.10
CA ILE A 61 -4.60 2.79 -0.70
C ILE A 61 -4.65 3.84 -1.83
N THR A 62 -5.00 5.07 -1.45
CA THR A 62 -4.87 6.28 -2.27
C THR A 62 -3.54 6.96 -1.98
N LEU A 63 -2.74 7.19 -3.01
CA LEU A 63 -1.42 7.82 -2.89
C LEU A 63 -1.54 9.34 -2.84
N LYS A 64 -0.62 10.02 -2.11
CA LYS A 64 -0.57 11.50 -2.08
C LYS A 64 -0.19 12.13 -3.43
N LYS A 65 0.50 11.37 -4.28
CA LYS A 65 0.91 11.77 -5.62
C LYS A 65 0.81 10.57 -6.55
N ASN A 66 0.61 10.83 -7.84
CA ASN A 66 0.64 9.78 -8.85
C ASN A 66 2.03 9.14 -8.91
N VAL A 67 2.06 7.85 -9.23
CA VAL A 67 3.30 7.18 -9.63
C VAL A 67 3.63 7.53 -11.07
N THR A 68 4.91 7.54 -11.40
CA THR A 68 5.38 7.61 -12.78
C THR A 68 5.56 6.19 -13.30
N PHE A 69 4.77 5.78 -14.29
CA PHE A 69 4.95 4.50 -14.96
C PHE A 69 6.29 4.44 -15.68
N ASN A 70 6.98 3.29 -15.59
CA ASN A 70 8.29 3.07 -16.18
C ASN A 70 8.56 1.57 -16.36
N ASN A 71 9.82 1.16 -16.47
CA ASN A 71 10.18 -0.25 -16.66
C ASN A 71 9.81 -1.14 -15.46
N ASN A 72 9.83 -0.60 -14.23
CA ASN A 72 9.58 -1.34 -13.00
C ASN A 72 8.27 -0.95 -12.29
N VAL A 73 7.50 -0.01 -12.83
CA VAL A 73 6.20 0.43 -12.30
C VAL A 73 5.20 0.48 -13.45
N LYS A 74 4.10 -0.28 -13.34
CA LYS A 74 3.07 -0.50 -14.38
C LYS A 74 1.68 -0.19 -13.85
#